data_AF-A0A963SCC8-F1
#
_entry.id   AF-A0A963SCC8-F1
#
_cell.length_a   1.000
_cell.length_b   1.000
_cell.length_c   1.000
_cell.angle_alpha   90.00
_cell.angle_beta   90.00
_cell.angle_gamma   90.00
#
_symmetry.space_group_name_H-M   'P 1'
#
loop_
_entity.id
_entity.type
_entity.pdbx_description
1 polymer ?
#
loop_
_entity_poly.entity_id
_entity_poly.type
_entity_poly.pdbx_seq_one_letter_code
_entity_poly.pdbx_strand_id
1 'polypeptide(L)' 'ARIEELEAAIERDEAALSDPELYSSNPDRFAKLTAALEKARSEKEAAEERWLELAEMVEG' A
#
# COMPACT_ATOMS: atom_id res chain seq x y z
N ALA A 1 -7.00 -7.62 -9.66
CA ALA A 1 -7.94 -7.42 -8.54
C ALA A 1 -7.45 -6.26 -7.68
N ARG A 2 -8.32 -5.63 -6.88
CA ARG A 2 -7.97 -4.43 -6.11
C ARG A 2 -6.77 -4.63 -5.18
N ILE A 3 -6.64 -5.81 -4.56
CA ILE A 3 -5.49 -6.11 -3.68
C ILE A 3 -4.20 -6.25 -4.46
N GLU A 4 -4.20 -6.95 -5.60
CA GLU A 4 -3.00 -7.06 -6.47
C GLU A 4 -2.50 -5.69 -6.94
N GLU A 5 -3.43 -4.76 -7.23
CA GLU A 5 -3.07 -3.37 -7.59
C GLU A 5 -2.44 -2.61 -6.41
N LEU A 6 -2.96 -2.82 -5.19
CA LEU A 6 -2.41 -2.23 -3.97
C LEU A 6 -1.05 -2.81 -3.63
N GLU A 7 -0.85 -4.12 -3.81
CA GLU A 7 0.43 -4.80 -3.61
C GLU A 7 1.50 -4.29 -4.58
N ALA A 8 1.15 -4.15 -5.86
CA ALA A 8 2.06 -3.57 -6.85
C ALA A 8 2.43 -2.11 -6.52
N ALA A 9 1.47 -1.32 -6.01
CA ALA A 9 1.73 0.05 -5.58
C ALA A 9 2.66 0.10 -4.36
N ILE A 10 2.44 -0.77 -3.36
CA ILE A 10 3.28 -0.90 -2.17
C ILE A 10 4.71 -1.25 -2.58
N GLU A 11 4.91 -2.29 -3.38
CA GLU A 11 6.24 -2.74 -3.82
C GLU A 11 6.99 -1.61 -4.55
N ARG A 12 6.29 -0.90 -5.44
CA ARG A 12 6.86 0.21 -6.20
C ARG A 12 7.29 1.36 -5.30
N ASP A 13 6.45 1.74 -4.33
CA ASP A 13 6.72 2.87 -3.44
C ASP A 13 7.80 2.52 -2.40
N GLU A 14 7.84 1.28 -1.91
CA GLU A 14 8.94 0.78 -1.07
C GLU A 14 10.28 0.77 -1.81
N ALA A 15 10.30 0.29 -3.06
CA ALA A 15 11.50 0.33 -3.89
C ALA A 15 11.99 1.77 -4.12
N ALA A 16 11.07 2.73 -4.28
CA ALA A 16 11.43 4.14 -4.40
C ALA A 16 11.95 4.72 -3.08
N LEU A 17 11.33 4.38 -1.95
CA LEU A 17 11.76 4.84 -0.62
C LEU A 17 13.08 4.22 -0.14
N SER A 18 13.48 3.09 -0.73
CA SER A 18 14.79 2.45 -0.50
C SER A 18 15.97 3.28 -1.02
N ASP A 19 15.74 4.30 -1.85
CA ASP A 19 16.81 5.16 -2.35
C ASP A 19 17.31 6.10 -1.23
N PRO A 20 18.56 5.94 -0.74
CA PRO A 20 19.09 6.75 0.36
C PRO A 20 19.30 8.22 -0.02
N GLU A 21 19.42 8.56 -1.30
CA GLU A 21 19.57 9.94 -1.75
C GLU A 21 18.23 10.66 -1.88
N LEU A 22 17.11 9.93 -1.90
CA LEU A 22 15.78 10.49 -2.16
C LEU A 22 15.35 11.50 -1.10
N TYR A 23 15.61 11.22 0.18
CA TYR A 23 15.25 12.13 1.27
C TYR A 23 16.02 13.46 1.19
N SER A 24 17.31 13.39 0.88
CA SER A 24 18.19 14.56 0.79
C SER A 24 17.94 15.36 -0.49
N SER A 25 17.66 14.69 -1.60
CA SER A 25 17.53 15.34 -2.92
C SER A 25 16.11 15.81 -3.21
N ASN A 26 15.09 15.11 -2.70
CA ASN A 26 13.67 15.41 -2.95
C ASN A 26 12.78 15.06 -1.73
N PRO A 27 12.87 15.82 -0.63
CA PRO A 27 12.11 15.56 0.60
C PRO A 27 10.59 15.55 0.38
N ASP A 28 10.06 16.43 -0.49
CA ASP A 28 8.64 16.43 -0.87
C ASP A 28 8.19 15.13 -1.53
N ARG A 29 9.05 14.54 -2.38
CA ARG A 29 8.75 13.26 -3.04
C ARG A 29 8.77 12.13 -2.03
N PHE A 30 9.76 12.12 -1.14
CA PHE A 30 9.82 11.16 -0.04
C PHE A 30 8.54 11.21 0.80
N ALA A 31 8.14 12.39 1.28
CA ALA A 31 6.93 12.57 2.09
C ALA A 31 5.66 12.08 1.38
N LYS A 32 5.53 12.36 0.08
CA LYS A 32 4.40 11.88 -0.74
C LYS A 32 4.39 10.35 -0.88
N LEU A 33 5.55 9.74 -1.10
CA LEU A 33 5.66 8.28 -1.22
C LEU A 33 5.38 7.60 0.12
N THR A 34 5.87 8.13 1.23
CA THR A 34 5.54 7.62 2.57
C THR A 34 4.04 7.68 2.84
N ALA A 35 3.39 8.82 2.56
CA ALA A 35 1.96 8.96 2.74
C ALA A 35 1.15 8.02 1.81
N ALA A 36 1.61 7.82 0.58
CA ALA A 36 1.00 6.89 -0.37
C ALA A 36 1.12 5.44 0.10
N LEU A 37 2.30 5.03 0.59
CA LEU A 37 2.57 3.70 1.13
C LEU A 37 1.66 3.38 2.33
N GLU A 38 1.57 4.30 3.30
CA GLU A 38 0.69 4.13 4.47
C GLU A 38 -0.78 3.97 4.06
N LYS A 39 -1.24 4.80 3.11
CA LYS A 39 -2.61 4.70 2.58
C LYS A 39 -2.85 3.37 1.86
N ALA A 40 -1.91 2.92 1.03
CA ALA A 40 -2.04 1.68 0.29
C ALA A 40 -2.09 0.46 1.24
N ARG A 41 -1.27 0.46 2.29
CA ARG A 41 -1.28 -0.58 3.33
C ARG A 41 -2.62 -0.65 4.07
N SER A 42 -3.14 0.49 4.50
CA SER A 42 -4.45 0.56 5.17
C SER A 42 -5.60 0.14 4.24
N GLU A 43 -5.56 0.53 2.96
CA GLU A 43 -6.56 0.10 1.99
C GLU A 43 -6.51 -1.39 1.70
N LYS A 44 -5.31 -1.99 1.69
CA LYS A 44 -5.13 -3.44 1.53
C LYS A 44 -5.76 -4.18 2.70
N GLU A 45 -5.43 -3.80 3.94
CA GLU A 45 -5.99 -4.40 5.16
C GLU A 45 -7.53 -4.35 5.14
N ALA A 46 -8.12 -3.18 4.84
CA ALA A 46 -9.58 -3.04 4.74
C ALA A 46 -10.18 -3.89 3.60
N ALA A 47 -9.45 -4.14 2.52
CA ALA A 47 -9.90 -5.02 1.45
C ALA A 47 -9.81 -6.51 1.85
N GLU A 48 -8.78 -6.90 2.61
CA GLU A 48 -8.62 -8.24 3.17
C GLU A 48 -9.73 -8.54 4.18
N GLU A 49 -10.04 -7.61 5.09
CA GLU A 49 -11.16 -7.74 6.04
C GLU A 49 -12.49 -7.95 5.32
N ARG A 50 -12.80 -7.13 4.31
CA ARG A 50 -14.03 -7.28 3.51
C ARG A 50 -14.10 -8.62 2.80
N TRP A 51 -12.97 -9.15 2.34
CA TRP A 51 -12.92 -10.48 1.74
C TRP A 51 -13.20 -11.59 2.76
N LEU A 52 -12.70 -11.46 3.99
CA LEU A 52 -13.01 -12.40 5.06
C LEU A 52 -14.51 -12.35 5.44
N GLU A 53 -15.09 -11.16 5.61
CA GLU A 53 -16.52 -10.99 5.90
C GLU A 53 -17.40 -11.65 4.82
N LEU A 54 -17.05 -11.43 3.54
CA LEU A 54 -17.76 -12.04 2.42
C LEU A 54 -17.61 -13.57 2.40
N ALA A 55 -16.43 -14.10 2.71
CA ALA A 55 -16.21 -15.54 2.79
C ALA A 55 -17.04 -16.18 3.92
N GLU A 56 -17.09 -15.55 5.09
CA GLU A 56 -17.91 -16.02 6.23
C GLU A 56 -19.40 -16.07 5.86
N MET A 57 -19.93 -15.05 5.18
CA MET A 57 -21.32 -15.04 4.72
C MET A 57 -21.65 -16.15 3.70
N VAL A 58 -20.66 -16.60 2.93
CA VAL A 58 -20.84 -17.64 1.91
C VAL A 58 -20.70 -19.05 2.51
N GLU A 59 -19.86 -19.22 3.54
CA GLU A 59 -19.64 -20.50 4.21
C GLU A 59 -20.66 -20.81 5.33
N GLY A 60 -21.34 -19.79 5.87
CA GLY A 60 -22.30 -19.88 6.98
C GLY A 60 -23.72 -20.33 6.62
#